data_AF-F8Q7A2-F1
#
_entry.id   AF-F8Q7A2-F1
#
_cell.length_a   1.000
_cell.length_b   1.000
_cell.length_c   1.000
_cell.angle_alpha   90.00
_cell.angle_beta   90.00
_cell.angle_gamma   90.00
#
_symmetry.space_group_name_H-M   'P 1'
#
loop_
_entity.id
_entity.type
_entity.pdbx_description
1 polymer ?
#
loop_
_entity_poly.entity_id
_entity_poly.type
_entity_poly.pdbx_seq_one_letter_code
_entity_poly.pdbx_strand_id
1 'polypeptide(L)'
;MKLIFSTDRVRFATITNPDGQVLYKITTSGSPFNFIKSRTTTIWKTIPNSSSPIYHEHLGDGAPGQLISNDSYTEGDGVREGEGLSEVDMQDHFTRVAEIEWHTLSSSRIRWHGVINGLGVGEVQTSEFIPPKGLLRVQRVFTGVDERPYRWELGAWVCSLYLDDQPSKLPIAKYHRSSLGLLPGTKAHQGYLEVHPRPVLSGDLTGSHPGSSDDIDINSYTDYELESHLDDADRTRLDQGMLDLIVVTFIYCEKLRRDQEQANEKDFRWTW
;
A
#
# COMPACT_ATOMS: atom_id res chain seq x y z
N MET A 1 -6.79 -5.52 -9.96
CA MET A 1 -7.15 -4.23 -9.33
C MET A 1 -6.48 -3.08 -10.07
N LYS A 2 -7.10 -1.90 -10.14
CA LYS A 2 -6.47 -0.67 -10.67
C LYS A 2 -6.43 0.40 -9.58
N LEU A 3 -5.27 1.02 -9.43
CA LEU A 3 -5.01 2.12 -8.52
C LEU A 3 -4.79 3.39 -9.35
N ILE A 4 -5.76 4.30 -9.34
CA ILE A 4 -5.78 5.49 -10.20
C ILE A 4 -5.16 6.67 -9.46
N PHE A 5 -4.19 7.34 -10.08
CA PHE A 5 -3.48 8.47 -9.51
C PHE A 5 -4.11 9.79 -9.96
N SER A 6 -4.36 10.70 -9.01
CA SER A 6 -4.88 12.03 -9.31
C SER A 6 -3.93 12.91 -10.15
N THR A 7 -2.63 12.61 -10.11
CA THR A 7 -1.57 13.34 -10.84
C THR A 7 -0.46 12.38 -11.28
N ASP A 8 0.29 12.76 -12.31
CA ASP A 8 1.51 12.06 -12.72
C ASP A 8 2.61 12.19 -11.65
N ARG A 9 2.59 13.23 -10.82
CA ARG A 9 3.53 13.40 -9.71
C ARG A 9 3.15 12.47 -8.55
N VAL A 10 3.51 11.20 -8.67
CA VAL A 10 3.12 10.12 -7.72
C VAL A 10 3.40 10.44 -6.25
N ARG A 11 4.39 11.30 -5.97
CA ARG A 11 4.77 11.79 -4.63
C ARG A 11 3.82 12.84 -4.00
N PHE A 12 2.82 13.30 -4.75
CA PHE A 12 1.81 14.28 -4.34
C PHE A 12 0.41 13.82 -4.76
N ALA A 13 0.21 12.52 -4.92
CA ALA A 13 -1.00 11.95 -5.49
C ALA A 13 -1.98 11.44 -4.43
N THR A 14 -3.26 11.50 -4.77
CA THR A 14 -4.30 10.67 -4.15
C THR A 14 -4.49 9.46 -5.05
N ILE A 15 -4.58 8.28 -4.46
CA ILE A 15 -4.83 7.01 -5.15
C ILE A 15 -6.25 6.56 -4.84
N THR A 16 -7.03 6.31 -5.90
CA THR A 16 -8.39 5.79 -5.80
C THR A 16 -8.54 4.42 -6.46
N ASN A 17 -9.60 3.70 -6.09
CA ASN A 17 -10.08 2.57 -6.89
C ASN A 17 -10.86 3.08 -8.13
N PRO A 18 -11.31 2.19 -9.03
CA PRO A 18 -12.12 2.58 -10.20
C PRO A 18 -13.47 3.23 -9.85
N ASP A 19 -14.02 2.95 -8.67
CA ASP A 19 -15.28 3.50 -8.18
C ASP A 19 -15.12 4.91 -7.59
N GLY A 20 -13.87 5.42 -7.52
CA GLY A 20 -13.55 6.75 -7.01
C GLY A 20 -13.30 6.81 -5.50
N GLN A 21 -13.37 5.69 -4.78
CA GLN A 21 -13.04 5.63 -3.36
C GLN A 21 -11.54 5.89 -3.14
N VAL A 22 -11.22 6.77 -2.21
CA VAL A 22 -9.83 7.07 -1.83
C VAL A 22 -9.25 5.92 -1.03
N LEU A 23 -8.13 5.36 -1.50
CA LEU A 23 -7.41 4.28 -0.82
C LEU A 23 -6.14 4.79 -0.15
N TYR A 24 -5.40 5.66 -0.84
CA TYR A 24 -4.16 6.23 -0.32
C TYR A 24 -4.05 7.72 -0.62
N LYS A 25 -3.32 8.42 0.24
CA LYS A 25 -2.89 9.81 0.03
C LYS A 25 -1.40 9.91 0.22
N ILE A 26 -0.73 10.54 -0.73
CA ILE A 26 0.73 10.65 -0.75
C ILE A 26 1.08 12.13 -0.73
N THR A 27 1.85 12.52 0.29
CA THR A 27 2.32 13.89 0.44
C THR A 27 3.83 13.89 0.55
N THR A 28 4.48 14.91 0.00
CA THR A 28 5.92 15.09 0.19
C THR A 28 6.19 16.45 0.79
N SER A 29 6.77 16.46 1.99
CA SER A 29 7.19 17.68 2.68
C SER A 29 8.66 17.99 2.35
N GLY A 30 8.97 19.30 2.32
CA GLY A 30 10.31 19.81 2.03
C GLY A 30 10.30 20.94 1.01
N SER A 31 11.29 21.84 1.10
CA SER A 31 11.40 22.98 0.18
C SER A 31 11.75 22.49 -1.25
N PRO A 32 11.03 22.95 -2.29
CA PRO A 32 11.35 22.63 -3.67
C PRO A 32 12.71 23.19 -4.12
N PHE A 33 13.28 24.16 -3.39
CA PHE A 33 14.48 24.91 -3.76
C PHE A 33 15.73 24.59 -2.92
N ASN A 34 15.64 23.72 -1.91
CA ASN A 34 16.75 23.47 -0.99
C ASN A 34 17.26 22.02 -1.13
N PHE A 35 18.41 21.85 -1.80
CA PHE A 35 19.00 20.56 -2.12
C PHE A 35 19.71 19.86 -0.95
N ILE A 36 19.81 20.54 0.21
CA ILE A 36 20.56 20.08 1.40
C ILE A 36 19.64 19.43 2.45
N LYS A 37 18.32 19.71 2.44
CA LYS A 37 17.37 19.09 3.38
C LYS A 37 16.79 17.81 2.79
N SER A 38 16.75 16.74 3.58
CA SER A 38 16.03 15.52 3.23
C SER A 38 14.56 15.87 2.96
N ARG A 39 14.01 15.29 1.90
CA ARG A 39 12.57 15.37 1.60
C ARG A 39 11.93 14.14 2.19
N THR A 40 10.73 14.25 2.73
CA THR A 40 10.01 13.09 3.27
C THR A 40 8.72 12.92 2.52
N THR A 41 8.51 11.73 1.93
CA THR A 41 7.22 11.34 1.37
C THR A 41 6.47 10.51 2.41
N THR A 42 5.32 10.99 2.86
CA THR A 42 4.42 10.25 3.77
C THR A 42 3.29 9.62 2.96
N ILE A 43 3.03 8.35 3.22
CA ILE A 43 2.00 7.55 2.56
C ILE A 43 0.94 7.21 3.61
N TRP A 44 -0.26 7.72 3.37
CA TRP A 44 -1.44 7.54 4.21
C TRP A 44 -2.41 6.58 3.53
N LYS A 45 -3.14 5.81 4.33
CA LYS A 45 -4.15 4.87 3.86
C LYS A 45 -5.47 5.10 4.58
N THR A 46 -6.56 5.01 3.83
CA THR A 46 -7.91 5.11 4.38
C THR A 46 -8.25 3.88 5.22
N ILE A 47 -8.77 4.09 6.42
CA ILE A 47 -9.34 3.06 7.28
C ILE A 47 -10.86 3.16 7.16
N PRO A 48 -11.57 2.06 6.82
CA PRO A 48 -13.03 2.05 6.86
C PRO A 48 -13.52 2.31 8.28
N ASN A 49 -14.56 3.14 8.43
CA ASN A 49 -15.09 3.52 9.76
C ASN A 49 -15.66 2.35 10.59
N SER A 50 -15.78 1.14 10.01
CA SER A 50 -16.10 -0.09 10.74
C SER A 50 -14.94 -0.65 11.59
N SER A 51 -13.72 -0.15 11.42
CA SER A 51 -12.56 -0.45 12.27
C SER A 51 -12.42 0.65 13.32
N SER A 52 -12.99 0.42 14.51
CA SER A 52 -12.90 1.36 15.62
C SER A 52 -11.44 1.73 15.94
N PRO A 53 -11.15 2.98 16.32
CA PRO A 53 -9.80 3.36 16.73
C PRO A 53 -9.39 2.51 17.93
N ILE A 54 -8.24 1.84 17.82
CA ILE A 54 -7.59 1.18 18.95
C ILE A 54 -7.21 2.28 19.94
N TYR A 55 -8.07 2.51 20.93
CA TYR A 55 -7.70 3.29 22.09
C TYR A 55 -6.57 2.53 22.80
N HIS A 56 -5.42 3.17 22.96
CA HIS A 56 -4.42 2.71 23.91
C HIS A 56 -5.08 2.66 25.30
N GLU A 57 -5.34 1.46 25.82
CA GLU A 57 -5.67 1.25 27.22
C GLU A 57 -4.52 1.76 28.09
N HIS A 58 -4.69 2.97 28.64
CA HIS A 58 -3.95 3.36 29.84
C HIS A 58 -4.62 2.69 31.04
N LEU A 59 -4.13 1.51 31.39
CA LEU A 59 -4.40 0.84 32.66
C LEU A 59 -3.50 1.42 33.77
N GLY A 60 -4.14 1.80 34.87
CA GLY A 60 -3.54 2.08 36.19
C GLY A 60 -3.58 3.56 36.57
N ASP A 61 -3.94 3.97 37.78
CA ASP A 61 -4.35 3.28 39.00
C ASP A 61 -4.94 4.35 39.97
N GLY A 62 -5.62 3.95 41.03
CA GLY A 62 -6.60 4.72 41.83
C GLY A 62 -6.20 6.06 42.48
N ALA A 63 -7.20 6.94 42.67
CA ALA A 63 -7.77 7.30 43.99
C ALA A 63 -8.73 8.52 43.94
N PRO A 64 -9.71 8.65 44.87
CA PRO A 64 -10.86 9.56 44.74
C PRO A 64 -10.79 10.83 45.61
N GLY A 65 -11.44 11.90 45.14
CA GLY A 65 -12.04 12.94 46.00
C GLY A 65 -11.54 14.37 45.77
N GLN A 66 -12.39 15.25 45.22
CA GLN A 66 -12.96 16.41 45.94
C GLN A 66 -13.84 17.28 45.02
N LEU A 67 -15.13 17.28 45.37
CA LEU A 67 -16.03 18.44 45.55
C LEU A 67 -15.75 19.69 44.71
N ILE A 68 -16.66 19.99 43.78
CA ILE A 68 -17.32 21.31 43.75
C ILE A 68 -18.83 21.09 43.53
N SER A 69 -19.59 21.40 44.58
CA SER A 69 -21.04 21.56 44.59
C SER A 69 -21.45 22.78 43.77
N ASN A 70 -22.60 22.69 43.09
CA ASN A 70 -23.52 23.82 42.91
C ASN A 70 -24.94 23.25 42.75
N ASP A 71 -25.70 23.34 43.83
CA ASP A 71 -27.15 23.14 43.85
C ASP A 71 -27.87 24.33 43.18
N SER A 72 -28.92 24.07 42.40
CA SER A 72 -30.26 24.65 42.65
C SER A 72 -31.28 24.19 41.59
N TYR A 73 -32.42 23.69 42.07
CA TYR A 73 -33.59 23.20 41.33
C TYR A 73 -34.45 24.32 40.72
N THR A 74 -35.05 24.07 39.55
CA THR A 74 -36.52 24.07 39.37
C THR A 74 -36.96 23.42 38.04
N GLU A 75 -38.02 22.61 38.14
CA GLU A 75 -38.76 21.96 37.06
C GLU A 75 -39.40 22.97 36.08
N GLY A 76 -39.48 22.59 34.81
CA GLY A 76 -40.18 23.33 33.77
C GLY A 76 -40.31 22.51 32.50
N ASP A 77 -41.50 21.95 32.33
CA ASP A 77 -42.02 21.17 31.21
C ASP A 77 -41.67 21.75 29.82
N GLY A 78 -41.28 20.87 28.90
CA GLY A 78 -40.79 21.23 27.58
C GLY A 78 -40.41 20.01 26.75
N VAL A 79 -41.43 19.28 26.27
CA VAL A 79 -41.30 18.29 25.20
C VAL A 79 -40.55 18.92 24.01
N ARG A 80 -39.39 18.36 23.67
CA ARG A 80 -38.91 18.31 22.29
C ARG A 80 -37.93 17.16 22.11
N GLU A 81 -38.40 16.19 21.34
CA GLU A 81 -37.64 15.11 20.72
C GLU A 81 -36.35 15.68 20.11
N GLY A 82 -35.23 15.31 20.71
CA GLY A 82 -33.92 15.39 20.09
C GLY A 82 -33.39 13.97 20.08
N GLU A 83 -33.87 13.16 19.14
CA GLU A 83 -33.17 11.94 18.76
C GLU A 83 -31.71 12.32 18.56
N GLY A 84 -30.85 11.79 19.42
CA GLY A 84 -29.41 11.82 19.22
C GLY A 84 -29.13 11.01 17.98
N LEU A 85 -29.26 11.65 16.81
CA LEU A 85 -28.55 11.26 15.62
C LEU A 85 -27.10 11.25 16.06
N SER A 86 -26.58 10.05 16.34
CA SER A 86 -25.16 9.79 16.23
C SER A 86 -24.81 10.33 14.85
N GLU A 87 -24.20 11.51 14.82
CA GLU A 87 -23.57 12.05 13.64
C GLU A 87 -22.63 10.94 13.20
N VAL A 88 -23.05 10.21 12.16
CA VAL A 88 -22.21 9.17 11.58
C VAL A 88 -21.00 9.97 11.12
N ASP A 89 -19.92 9.89 11.88
CA ASP A 89 -18.65 10.48 11.50
C ASP A 89 -18.26 9.76 10.22
N MET A 90 -18.65 10.35 9.09
CA MET A 90 -18.36 9.87 7.74
C MET A 90 -16.99 10.40 7.28
N GLN A 91 -16.15 10.94 8.17
CA GLN A 91 -14.76 11.21 7.82
C GLN A 91 -13.99 9.90 7.79
N ASP A 92 -13.62 9.47 6.59
CA ASP A 92 -12.56 8.49 6.37
C ASP A 92 -11.34 8.82 7.25
N HIS A 93 -11.02 7.96 8.21
CA HIS A 93 -9.82 8.12 9.01
C HIS A 93 -8.60 7.66 8.22
N PHE A 94 -7.55 8.49 8.15
CA PHE A 94 -6.30 8.14 7.50
C PHE A 94 -5.25 7.68 8.52
N THR A 95 -4.65 6.52 8.28
CA THR A 95 -3.47 6.07 9.03
C THR A 95 -2.20 6.20 8.21
N ARG A 96 -1.07 6.44 8.89
CA ARG A 96 0.25 6.45 8.26
C ARG A 96 0.71 5.03 8.05
N VAL A 97 1.00 4.66 6.80
CA VAL A 97 1.53 3.35 6.45
C VAL A 97 3.05 3.38 6.41
N ALA A 98 3.61 4.37 5.72
CA ALA A 98 5.05 4.49 5.57
C ALA A 98 5.51 5.94 5.35
N GLU A 99 6.77 6.20 5.67
CA GLU A 99 7.50 7.40 5.32
C GLU A 99 8.77 7.03 4.56
N ILE A 100 9.03 7.71 3.45
CA ILE A 100 10.27 7.59 2.67
C ILE A 100 11.05 8.88 2.85
N GLU A 101 12.15 8.81 3.61
CA GLU A 101 13.11 9.89 3.74
C GLU A 101 14.13 9.80 2.60
N TRP A 102 14.11 10.82 1.74
CA TRP A 102 14.92 10.90 0.54
C TRP A 102 16.26 11.54 0.81
N HIS A 103 17.32 10.82 0.48
CA HIS A 103 18.69 11.33 0.49
C HIS A 103 19.25 11.43 -0.93
N THR A 104 20.15 12.38 -1.15
CA THR A 104 20.79 12.63 -2.45
C THR A 104 22.12 11.92 -2.60
N LEU A 105 22.90 11.81 -1.51
CA LEU A 105 24.25 11.24 -1.51
C LEU A 105 24.37 9.92 -0.74
N SER A 106 23.34 9.55 0.01
CA SER A 106 23.29 8.31 0.78
C SER A 106 22.02 7.52 0.48
N SER A 107 21.91 6.30 1.01
CA SER A 107 20.67 5.53 0.89
C SER A 107 19.52 6.30 1.55
N SER A 108 18.38 6.36 0.85
CA SER A 108 17.10 6.73 1.46
C SER A 108 16.74 5.76 2.58
N ARG A 109 15.80 6.17 3.43
CA ARG A 109 15.27 5.36 4.54
C ARG A 109 13.77 5.22 4.39
N ILE A 110 13.26 4.04 4.73
CA ILE A 110 11.82 3.77 4.80
C ILE A 110 11.49 3.51 6.27
N ARG A 111 10.54 4.27 6.81
CA ARG A 111 9.92 4.01 8.12
C ARG A 111 8.53 3.44 7.92
N TRP A 112 8.26 2.30 8.53
CA TRP A 112 6.97 1.63 8.53
C TRP A 112 6.22 1.96 9.82
N HIS A 113 4.96 2.34 9.70
CA HIS A 113 4.15 2.88 10.80
C HIS A 113 2.90 2.03 11.13
N GLY A 114 2.78 0.81 10.61
CA GLY A 114 1.54 0.03 10.68
C GLY A 114 1.66 -1.33 11.36
N VAL A 115 0.69 -1.63 12.23
CA VAL A 115 0.33 -3.00 12.66
C VAL A 115 -0.65 -3.65 11.64
N ILE A 116 -1.41 -2.82 10.92
CA ILE A 116 -2.56 -3.19 10.07
C ILE A 116 -2.15 -3.88 8.75
N ASN A 117 -0.89 -3.80 8.36
CA ASN A 117 -0.39 -4.28 7.06
C ASN A 117 0.56 -5.47 7.20
N GLY A 118 0.68 -6.07 8.40
CA GLY A 118 1.58 -7.21 8.65
C GLY A 118 3.08 -6.91 8.50
N LEU A 119 3.45 -5.68 8.12
CA LEU A 119 4.84 -5.26 7.87
C LEU A 119 5.58 -4.79 9.13
N GLY A 120 4.84 -4.59 10.23
CA GLY A 120 5.37 -4.16 11.51
C GLY A 120 5.81 -2.69 11.54
N VAL A 121 6.37 -2.31 12.69
CA VAL A 121 6.95 -0.99 12.92
C VAL A 121 8.46 -1.10 12.84
N GLY A 122 9.11 -0.27 12.02
CA GLY A 122 10.56 -0.30 11.87
C GLY A 122 11.10 0.71 10.88
N GLU A 123 12.42 0.92 10.91
CA GLU A 123 13.15 1.73 9.94
C GLU A 123 14.16 0.84 9.21
N VAL A 124 14.20 0.96 7.88
CA VAL A 124 15.14 0.20 7.05
C VAL A 124 15.75 1.07 5.96
N GLN A 125 17.03 0.84 5.65
CA GLN A 125 17.70 1.53 4.54
C GLN A 125 17.26 0.94 3.20
N THR A 126 17.02 1.79 2.20
CA THR A 126 16.59 1.32 0.87
C THR A 126 17.63 0.45 0.18
N SER A 127 18.92 0.63 0.46
CA SER A 127 19.98 -0.24 -0.06
C SER A 127 19.96 -1.66 0.51
N GLU A 128 19.33 -1.85 1.68
CA GLU A 128 19.18 -3.14 2.34
C GLU A 128 17.83 -3.77 1.98
N PHE A 129 16.76 -2.99 2.05
CA PHE A 129 15.39 -3.47 1.81
C PHE A 129 15.05 -3.67 0.34
N ILE A 130 15.47 -2.73 -0.52
CA ILE A 130 15.15 -2.73 -1.95
C ILE A 130 16.42 -2.49 -2.80
N PRO A 131 17.45 -3.34 -2.67
CA PRO A 131 18.73 -3.15 -3.33
C PRO A 131 18.62 -3.05 -4.86
N PRO A 132 19.54 -2.31 -5.51
CA PRO A 132 19.69 -2.36 -6.96
C PRO A 132 20.20 -3.73 -7.41
N LYS A 133 19.67 -4.23 -8.54
CA LYS A 133 20.12 -5.46 -9.21
C LYS A 133 20.51 -5.17 -10.66
N GLY A 134 21.43 -5.98 -11.20
CA GLY A 134 21.90 -5.90 -12.59
C GLY A 134 22.89 -4.76 -12.88
N LEU A 135 23.54 -4.84 -14.05
CA LEU A 135 24.63 -3.94 -14.45
C LEU A 135 24.20 -2.47 -14.58
N LEU A 136 23.00 -2.23 -15.13
CA LEU A 136 22.48 -0.87 -15.33
C LEU A 136 21.79 -0.31 -14.07
N ARG A 137 21.71 -1.07 -12.97
CA ARG A 137 20.98 -0.69 -11.74
C ARG A 137 19.56 -0.17 -12.02
N VAL A 138 18.93 -0.66 -13.09
CA VAL A 138 17.52 -0.37 -13.46
C VAL A 138 16.54 -1.35 -12.83
N GLN A 139 17.04 -2.30 -12.04
CA GLN A 139 16.20 -3.25 -11.31
C GLN A 139 16.30 -2.99 -9.82
N ARG A 140 15.20 -3.23 -9.11
CA ARG A 140 15.10 -3.12 -7.65
C ARG A 140 14.42 -4.37 -7.12
N VAL A 141 15.05 -5.08 -6.19
CA VAL A 141 14.54 -6.35 -5.66
C VAL A 141 14.22 -6.20 -4.19
N PHE A 142 13.10 -6.74 -3.74
CA PHE A 142 12.68 -6.77 -2.34
C PHE A 142 11.95 -8.08 -2.02
N THR A 143 11.81 -8.41 -0.75
CA THR A 143 11.05 -9.59 -0.29
C THR A 143 9.64 -9.16 0.10
N GLY A 144 8.63 -9.86 -0.43
CA GLY A 144 7.22 -9.63 -0.13
C GLY A 144 6.84 -10.09 1.28
N VAL A 145 5.63 -9.76 1.71
CA VAL A 145 5.04 -10.26 2.98
C VAL A 145 4.86 -11.79 2.97
N ASP A 146 4.83 -12.38 1.79
CA ASP A 146 4.76 -13.81 1.53
C ASP A 146 6.14 -14.47 1.42
N GLU A 147 7.20 -13.79 1.87
CA GLU A 147 8.59 -14.23 1.87
C GLU A 147 9.20 -14.49 0.48
N ARG A 148 8.49 -14.15 -0.60
CA ARG A 148 8.98 -14.35 -1.97
C ARG A 148 9.74 -13.13 -2.50
N PRO A 149 10.71 -13.30 -3.39
CA PRO A 149 11.44 -12.19 -3.98
C PRO A 149 10.66 -11.57 -5.14
N TYR A 150 10.55 -10.24 -5.13
CA TYR A 150 9.92 -9.44 -6.18
C TYR A 150 10.92 -8.49 -6.81
N ARG A 151 10.74 -8.21 -8.10
CA ARG A 151 11.61 -7.33 -8.86
C ARG A 151 10.84 -6.24 -9.58
N TRP A 152 11.11 -5.00 -9.24
CA TRP A 152 10.77 -3.84 -10.05
C TRP A 152 11.78 -3.66 -11.18
N GLU A 153 11.28 -3.46 -12.39
CA GLU A 153 12.02 -3.01 -13.56
C GLU A 153 11.68 -1.55 -13.83
N LEU A 154 12.67 -0.67 -13.65
CA LEU A 154 12.59 0.77 -13.89
C LEU A 154 12.84 1.01 -15.38
N GLY A 155 11.91 0.54 -16.23
CA GLY A 155 12.00 0.71 -17.68
C GLY A 155 12.13 2.18 -18.08
N ALA A 156 12.55 2.43 -19.32
CA ALA A 156 12.75 3.80 -19.81
C ALA A 156 11.50 4.69 -19.65
N TRP A 157 10.31 4.10 -19.77
CA TRP A 157 9.04 4.84 -19.77
C TRP A 157 8.12 4.51 -18.61
N VAL A 158 8.17 3.29 -18.07
CA VAL A 158 7.24 2.80 -17.04
C VAL A 158 7.91 1.80 -16.09
N CYS A 159 7.42 1.75 -14.86
CA CYS A 159 7.79 0.73 -13.87
C CYS A 159 6.89 -0.51 -14.01
N SER A 160 7.49 -1.70 -13.96
CA SER A 160 6.78 -2.99 -13.94
C SER A 160 7.35 -3.90 -12.84
N LEU A 161 6.49 -4.64 -12.15
CA LEU A 161 6.82 -5.54 -11.05
C LEU A 161 6.62 -6.99 -11.50
N TYR A 162 7.59 -7.85 -11.19
CA TYR A 162 7.56 -9.28 -11.47
C TYR A 162 7.91 -10.07 -10.22
N LEU A 163 7.53 -11.36 -10.21
CA LEU A 163 8.12 -12.33 -9.29
C LEU A 163 9.55 -12.65 -9.77
N ASP A 164 10.54 -12.60 -8.89
CA ASP A 164 11.95 -12.78 -9.28
C ASP A 164 12.37 -14.25 -9.36
N ASP A 165 11.61 -15.16 -8.73
CA ASP A 165 11.88 -16.60 -8.64
C ASP A 165 11.45 -17.41 -9.88
N GLN A 166 10.61 -16.83 -10.75
CA GLN A 166 10.02 -17.50 -11.90
C GLN A 166 10.30 -16.74 -13.20
N PRO A 167 10.47 -17.46 -14.33
CA PRO A 167 10.63 -16.84 -15.66
C PRO A 167 9.31 -16.26 -16.21
N SER A 168 8.31 -16.02 -15.36
CA SER A 168 7.02 -15.47 -15.80
C SER A 168 7.23 -14.12 -16.49
N LYS A 169 6.67 -13.99 -17.69
CA LYS A 169 6.65 -12.72 -18.43
C LYS A 169 5.49 -11.82 -17.98
N LEU A 170 4.58 -12.32 -17.16
CA LEU A 170 3.40 -11.57 -16.76
C LEU A 170 3.74 -10.68 -15.55
N PRO A 171 3.61 -9.36 -15.66
CA PRO A 171 3.85 -8.46 -14.53
C PRO A 171 2.74 -8.62 -13.47
N ILE A 172 3.15 -8.63 -12.20
CA ILE A 172 2.25 -8.56 -11.05
C ILE A 172 1.67 -7.16 -10.93
N ALA A 173 2.48 -6.14 -11.20
CA ALA A 173 2.01 -4.78 -11.27
C ALA A 173 2.66 -4.03 -12.43
N LYS A 174 1.91 -3.13 -13.07
CA LYS A 174 2.42 -2.30 -14.16
C LYS A 174 1.85 -0.90 -14.08
N TYR A 175 2.74 0.08 -14.10
CA TYR A 175 2.34 1.48 -14.14
C TYR A 175 2.08 1.94 -15.58
N HIS A 176 0.99 2.69 -15.75
CA HIS A 176 0.62 3.33 -16.99
C HIS A 176 0.60 4.84 -16.72
N ARG A 177 1.43 5.61 -17.45
CA ARG A 177 1.48 7.09 -17.32
C ARG A 177 0.17 7.72 -17.78
N SER A 178 -0.16 8.89 -17.23
CA SER A 178 -1.30 9.67 -17.71
C SER A 178 -1.11 10.05 -19.18
N SER A 179 -2.18 9.99 -19.95
CA SER A 179 -2.21 10.41 -21.35
C SER A 179 -3.26 11.51 -21.53
N LEU A 180 -2.92 12.54 -22.30
CA LEU A 180 -3.85 13.59 -22.72
C LEU A 180 -4.69 13.20 -23.94
N GLY A 181 -4.45 12.02 -24.54
CA GLY A 181 -5.20 11.57 -25.73
C GLY A 181 -4.93 12.38 -26.99
N LEU A 182 -3.78 13.06 -27.07
CA LEU A 182 -3.44 13.94 -28.20
C LEU A 182 -2.91 13.18 -29.43
N LEU A 183 -2.59 11.90 -29.29
CA LEU A 183 -2.16 11.04 -30.41
C LEU A 183 -3.36 10.32 -31.04
N PRO A 184 -3.43 10.18 -32.38
CA PRO A 184 -4.52 9.48 -33.06
C PRO A 184 -4.73 8.08 -32.50
N GLY A 185 -5.97 7.76 -32.10
CA GLY A 185 -6.34 6.46 -31.54
C GLY A 185 -6.07 6.28 -30.05
N THR A 186 -5.50 7.28 -29.36
CA THR A 186 -5.27 7.22 -27.90
C THR A 186 -6.40 7.93 -27.13
N LYS A 187 -6.91 7.29 -26.08
CA LYS A 187 -7.86 7.93 -25.16
C LYS A 187 -7.10 8.64 -24.05
N ALA A 188 -7.58 9.81 -23.64
CA ALA A 188 -7.09 10.47 -22.45
C ALA A 188 -7.39 9.59 -21.22
N HIS A 189 -6.42 9.45 -20.32
CA HIS A 189 -6.61 8.75 -19.06
C HIS A 189 -5.62 9.24 -18.00
N GLN A 190 -6.02 9.12 -16.74
CA GLN A 190 -5.14 9.35 -15.61
C GLN A 190 -4.06 8.26 -15.53
N GLY A 191 -2.96 8.55 -14.85
CA GLY A 191 -1.96 7.53 -14.57
C GLY A 191 -2.55 6.49 -13.63
N TYR A 192 -2.29 5.21 -13.86
CA TYR A 192 -2.79 4.15 -12.99
C TYR A 192 -1.77 3.02 -12.85
N LEU A 193 -1.74 2.42 -11.66
CA LEU A 193 -1.01 1.20 -11.39
C LEU A 193 -2.01 0.03 -11.47
N GLU A 194 -1.80 -0.83 -12.45
CA GLU A 194 -2.55 -2.07 -12.59
C GLU A 194 -1.87 -3.15 -11.77
N VAL A 195 -2.60 -3.80 -10.87
CA VAL A 195 -2.12 -4.88 -10.00
C VAL A 195 -2.93 -6.12 -10.31
N HIS A 196 -2.29 -7.16 -10.82
CA HIS A 196 -2.93 -8.42 -11.14
C HIS A 196 -2.88 -9.34 -9.91
N PRO A 197 -4.03 -9.86 -9.46
CA PRO A 197 -3.99 -10.95 -8.50
C PRO A 197 -3.29 -12.14 -9.11
N ARG A 198 -2.55 -12.88 -8.28
CA ARG A 198 -1.71 -13.99 -8.74
C ARG A 198 -2.60 -15.07 -9.39
N PRO A 199 -2.24 -15.59 -10.57
CA PRO A 199 -2.80 -16.87 -11.01
C PRO A 199 -2.22 -17.96 -10.10
N VAL A 200 -3.08 -18.70 -9.40
CA VAL A 200 -2.67 -19.91 -8.69
C VAL A 200 -2.09 -20.86 -9.73
N LEU A 201 -0.77 -20.99 -9.77
CA LEU A 201 -0.12 -22.01 -10.59
C LEU A 201 -0.36 -23.35 -9.90
N SER A 202 -0.89 -24.32 -10.64
CA SER A 202 -1.34 -25.64 -10.17
C SER A 202 -0.27 -26.49 -9.43
N GLY A 203 0.93 -25.97 -9.20
CA GLY A 203 2.00 -26.60 -8.43
C GLY A 203 1.99 -26.31 -6.91
N ASP A 204 1.29 -25.26 -6.45
CA ASP A 204 1.17 -24.92 -5.01
C ASP A 204 0.23 -25.88 -4.24
N LEU A 205 -0.41 -26.85 -4.93
CA LEU A 205 -1.24 -27.90 -4.32
C LEU A 205 -0.46 -29.14 -3.85
N THR A 206 0.87 -29.14 -3.94
CA THR A 206 1.69 -30.27 -3.45
C THR A 206 1.99 -30.15 -1.96
N GLY A 207 0.92 -30.08 -1.15
CA GLY A 207 0.97 -30.50 0.24
C GLY A 207 1.37 -31.97 0.27
N SER A 208 2.60 -32.22 0.67
CA SER A 208 3.19 -33.55 0.76
C SER A 208 2.55 -34.30 1.93
N HIS A 209 1.59 -35.18 1.64
CA HIS A 209 1.18 -36.23 2.56
C HIS A 209 1.75 -37.58 2.09
N PRO A 210 2.62 -38.23 2.88
CA PRO A 210 3.07 -39.57 2.58
C PRO A 210 2.05 -40.57 3.13
N GLY A 211 1.51 -41.42 2.27
CA GLY A 211 1.03 -42.72 2.72
C GLY A 211 -0.29 -43.18 2.11
N SER A 212 -0.21 -44.39 1.57
CA SER A 212 -1.27 -45.40 1.57
C SER A 212 -2.32 -45.31 0.46
N SER A 213 -2.10 -46.14 -0.56
CA SER A 213 -3.16 -46.91 -1.19
C SER A 213 -3.99 -47.59 -0.10
N ASP A 214 -5.30 -47.37 -0.09
CA ASP A 214 -6.35 -48.41 -0.08
C ASP A 214 -7.72 -47.78 0.22
N ASP A 215 -8.71 -48.17 -0.60
CA ASP A 215 -10.17 -48.06 -0.42
C ASP A 215 -10.77 -46.71 0.06
N ILE A 216 -11.29 -45.93 -0.90
CA ILE A 216 -12.07 -44.72 -0.63
C ILE A 216 -13.50 -45.11 -0.20
N ASP A 217 -13.77 -44.96 1.10
CA ASP A 217 -15.11 -45.01 1.70
C ASP A 217 -15.84 -43.67 1.47
N ILE A 218 -16.91 -43.74 0.67
CA ILE A 218 -17.74 -42.60 0.21
C ILE A 218 -18.46 -41.86 1.36
N ASN A 219 -18.43 -42.39 2.58
CA ASN A 219 -19.10 -41.76 3.74
C ASN A 219 -18.20 -40.89 4.63
N SER A 220 -16.96 -40.60 4.22
CA SER A 220 -16.02 -39.75 5.00
C SER A 220 -15.94 -38.30 4.51
N TYR A 221 -17.03 -37.77 3.95
CA TYR A 221 -17.11 -36.35 3.55
C TYR A 221 -17.21 -35.45 4.80
N THR A 222 -16.09 -35.29 5.47
CA THR A 222 -15.87 -34.30 6.53
C THR A 222 -15.69 -32.92 5.90
N ASP A 223 -16.23 -31.89 6.56
CA ASP A 223 -16.30 -30.46 6.18
C ASP A 223 -15.02 -29.78 5.63
N TYR A 224 -13.87 -30.46 5.57
CA TYR A 224 -12.60 -29.94 5.07
C TYR A 224 -12.60 -29.60 3.57
N GLU A 225 -13.40 -30.29 2.73
CA GLU A 225 -13.46 -29.96 1.31
C GLU A 225 -14.19 -28.62 1.04
N LEU A 226 -15.12 -28.22 1.92
CA LEU A 226 -15.80 -26.92 1.79
C LEU A 226 -14.92 -25.73 2.21
N GLU A 227 -14.04 -25.92 3.20
CA GLU A 227 -13.08 -24.89 3.64
C GLU A 227 -11.98 -24.65 2.58
N SER A 228 -11.53 -25.71 1.88
CA SER A 228 -10.53 -25.58 0.82
C SER A 228 -10.97 -24.70 -0.37
N HIS A 229 -12.29 -24.66 -0.64
CA HIS A 229 -12.87 -23.85 -1.70
C HIS A 229 -13.16 -22.40 -1.28
N LEU A 230 -13.24 -22.12 0.03
CA LEU A 230 -13.33 -20.74 0.55
C LEU A 230 -11.95 -20.06 0.59
N ASP A 231 -10.88 -20.84 0.82
CA ASP A 231 -9.49 -20.36 0.77
C ASP A 231 -9.04 -19.93 -0.65
N ASP A 232 -9.52 -20.60 -1.70
CA ASP A 232 -9.11 -20.29 -3.07
C ASP A 232 -9.65 -18.93 -3.57
N ALA A 233 -10.83 -18.51 -3.10
CA ALA A 233 -11.37 -17.18 -3.41
C ALA A 233 -10.58 -16.08 -2.69
N ASP A 234 -10.12 -16.32 -1.46
CA ASP A 234 -9.36 -15.34 -0.69
C ASP A 234 -7.88 -15.27 -1.13
N ARG A 235 -7.30 -16.39 -1.58
CA ARG A 235 -5.95 -16.45 -2.20
C ARG A 235 -5.81 -15.66 -3.50
N THR A 236 -6.92 -15.39 -4.19
CA THR A 236 -6.91 -14.49 -5.35
C THR A 236 -6.94 -13.03 -4.98
N ARG A 237 -7.17 -12.65 -3.71
CA ARG A 237 -7.03 -11.26 -3.27
C ARG A 237 -5.60 -11.06 -2.83
N LEU A 238 -4.93 -10.09 -3.46
CA LEU A 238 -3.62 -9.67 -3.02
C LEU A 238 -3.76 -9.23 -1.56
N ASP A 239 -3.04 -9.87 -0.64
CA ASP A 239 -3.11 -9.51 0.78
C ASP A 239 -2.90 -8.00 0.95
N GLN A 240 -3.64 -7.42 1.90
CA GLN A 240 -3.63 -6.00 2.14
C GLN A 240 -2.24 -5.49 2.50
N GLY A 241 -1.43 -6.30 3.19
CA GLY A 241 -0.02 -6.04 3.46
C GLY A 241 0.82 -6.00 2.20
N MET A 242 0.59 -6.95 1.28
CA MET A 242 1.26 -6.96 -0.01
C MET A 242 0.89 -5.74 -0.87
N LEU A 243 -0.37 -5.30 -0.84
CA LEU A 243 -0.79 -4.12 -1.60
C LEU A 243 -0.11 -2.85 -1.08
N ASP A 244 -0.06 -2.68 0.24
CA ASP A 244 0.64 -1.56 0.87
C ASP A 244 2.13 -1.57 0.51
N LEU A 245 2.75 -2.75 0.53
CA LEU A 245 4.15 -2.94 0.13
C LEU A 245 4.39 -2.56 -1.35
N ILE A 246 3.51 -3.00 -2.25
CA ILE A 246 3.57 -2.63 -3.67
C ILE A 246 3.46 -1.11 -3.84
N VAL A 247 2.53 -0.46 -3.15
CA VAL A 247 2.36 1.00 -3.25
C VAL A 247 3.63 1.71 -2.77
N VAL A 248 4.15 1.37 -1.59
CA VAL A 248 5.35 2.03 -1.03
C VAL A 248 6.57 1.82 -1.94
N THR A 249 6.82 0.58 -2.38
CA THR A 249 7.95 0.27 -3.27
C THR A 249 7.78 0.87 -4.67
N PHE A 250 6.55 0.99 -5.17
CA PHE A 250 6.26 1.68 -6.43
C PHE A 250 6.59 3.17 -6.33
N ILE A 251 6.14 3.87 -5.28
CA ILE A 251 6.45 5.29 -5.08
C ILE A 251 7.96 5.49 -4.99
N TYR A 252 8.68 4.56 -4.35
CA TYR A 252 10.13 4.56 -4.32
C TYR A 252 10.73 4.47 -5.74
N CYS A 253 10.36 3.43 -6.50
CA CYS A 253 10.93 3.12 -7.81
C CYS A 253 10.58 4.17 -8.88
N GLU A 254 9.33 4.67 -8.92
CA GLU A 254 8.92 5.66 -9.90
C GLU A 254 9.61 7.01 -9.69
N LYS A 255 9.89 7.40 -8.43
CA LYS A 255 10.74 8.56 -8.16
C LYS A 255 12.14 8.35 -8.73
N LEU A 256 12.77 7.21 -8.45
CA LEU A 256 14.12 6.92 -8.95
C LEU A 256 14.17 6.93 -10.49
N ARG A 257 13.19 6.33 -11.14
CA ARG A 257 13.07 6.33 -12.61
C ARG A 257 12.96 7.75 -13.16
N ARG A 258 12.12 8.61 -12.55
CA ARG A 258 12.00 10.03 -12.95
C ARG A 258 13.28 10.83 -12.71
N ASP A 259 13.99 10.56 -11.63
CA ASP A 259 15.27 11.23 -11.37
C ASP A 259 16.33 10.82 -12.40
N GLN A 260 16.33 9.56 -12.84
CA GLN A 260 17.19 9.09 -13.94
C GLN A 260 16.79 9.75 -15.29
N GLU A 261 15.49 9.85 -15.59
CA GLU A 261 14.96 10.55 -16.77
C GLU A 261 15.45 12.02 -16.79
N GLN A 262 15.35 12.72 -15.66
CA GLN A 262 15.81 14.12 -15.53
C GLN A 262 17.33 14.27 -15.59
N ALA A 263 18.09 13.31 -15.04
CA ALA A 263 19.55 13.33 -15.12
C ALA A 263 20.01 13.14 -16.57
N ASN A 264 19.40 12.20 -17.29
CA ASN A 264 19.69 11.96 -18.70
C ASN A 264 19.31 13.17 -19.57
N GLU A 265 18.14 13.78 -19.35
CA GLU A 265 17.74 15.01 -20.08
C GLU A 265 18.73 16.17 -19.87
N LYS A 266 19.29 16.31 -18.65
CA LYS A 266 20.29 17.35 -18.37
C LYS A 266 21.60 17.06 -19.07
N ASP A 267 22.05 15.81 -19.10
CA ASP A 267 23.31 15.42 -19.77
C ASP A 267 23.25 15.68 -21.29
N PHE A 268 22.10 15.43 -21.92
CA PHE A 268 21.86 15.77 -23.33
C PHE A 268 21.86 17.29 -23.61
N ARG A 269 21.56 18.14 -22.62
CA ARG A 269 21.57 19.61 -22.79
C ARG A 269 22.96 20.26 -22.68
N TRP A 270 23.95 19.54 -22.17
CA TRP A 270 25.33 20.05 -22.01
C TRP A 270 26.30 19.54 -23.09
N THR A 271 25.82 18.73 -24.04
CA THR A 271 26.62 18.08 -25.08
C THR A 271 26.50 18.73 -26.48
N TRP A 272 25.97 19.96 -26.56
CA TRP A 272 25.88 20.76 -27.79
C TRP A 272 26.30 22.21 -27.56
#